data_AF-A0A5C6AQU0-F1
#
_entry.id   AF-A0A5C6AQU0-F1
#
_cell.length_a   1.000
_cell.length_b   1.000
_cell.length_c   1.000
_cell.angle_alpha   90.00
_cell.angle_beta   90.00
_cell.angle_gamma   90.00
#
_symmetry.space_group_name_H-M   'P 1'
#
loop_
_entity.id
_entity.type
_entity.pdbx_description
1 polymer ?
#
loop_
_entity_poly.entity_id
_entity_poly.type
_entity_poly.pdbx_seq_one_letter_code
_entity_poly.pdbx_strand_id
1 'polypeptide(L)'
;MIFDISRPTWLPLAVAGFFVVSFLGSPPELSAEQPGEASPTIAADLQTILAIEAEGKNFAIAQSAARRLSDLPSSEIFTVLEAMRNADPVSMNWLRGIAGNIVTRSGVPNQDALQAYIADTEHSPPGRATAMILLKAAAPDAFEQQLDASLNDPSLLIREMAVERQLNQVEALIDDQPEQAKAALRETLAAARHPVQLASVLKKLNDLGDEITTSEAFAMIETWQVIGPFDNVSGVGFDRIYPPEANFTSTGRVDLDASYEGKNSDVKWQPIQATGKEGKVDLAAAYDKEKGAVAYAYTEFESDSDREAQIRLGCICANQTWLNGKLVMSNEVYHSGSMIDQYNTAVQLKKGTNRILLKICQNEQTESWAQDWVFQCRVTDPTGKGLRPDGE
;
A
#
# COMPACT_ATOMS: atom_id res chain seq x y z
N MET A 1 -26.80 17.29 -4.06
CA MET A 1 -27.01 16.30 -2.98
C MET A 1 -25.83 15.34 -3.10
N ILE A 2 -24.73 15.68 -2.45
CA ILE A 2 -23.40 15.07 -2.62
C ILE A 2 -23.17 14.19 -1.40
N PHE A 3 -22.91 12.90 -1.61
CA PHE A 3 -22.53 11.98 -0.55
C PHE A 3 -21.05 12.17 -0.23
N ASP A 4 -20.81 12.57 1.01
CA ASP A 4 -19.51 12.66 1.67
C ASP A 4 -19.06 11.25 2.10
N ILE A 5 -17.94 10.76 1.56
CA ILE A 5 -17.39 9.42 1.80
C ILE A 5 -16.20 9.48 2.79
N SER A 6 -16.08 10.55 3.59
CA SER A 6 -14.93 10.75 4.50
C SER A 6 -15.06 10.10 5.89
N ARG A 7 -15.55 8.86 6.01
CA ARG A 7 -15.50 8.10 7.28
C ARG A 7 -15.31 6.60 7.10
N PRO A 8 -14.22 5.98 7.60
CA PRO A 8 -14.24 4.55 7.91
C PRO A 8 -15.06 4.35 9.20
N THR A 9 -16.25 3.76 9.07
CA THR A 9 -17.06 3.35 10.22
C THR A 9 -16.45 2.10 10.84
N TRP A 10 -15.59 2.27 11.84
CA TRP A 10 -15.37 1.23 12.84
C TRP A 10 -16.43 1.41 13.92
N LEU A 11 -17.36 0.46 14.04
CA LEU A 11 -18.27 0.41 15.19
C LEU A 11 -17.43 0.14 16.47
N PRO A 12 -17.66 0.87 17.57
CA PRO A 12 -17.07 0.48 18.85
C PRO A 12 -17.81 -0.74 19.38
N LEU A 13 -17.09 -1.80 19.73
CA LEU A 13 -17.61 -2.85 20.60
C LEU A 13 -17.81 -2.23 21.99
N ALA A 14 -19.07 -2.09 22.41
CA ALA A 14 -19.41 -1.70 23.77
C ALA A 14 -19.03 -2.84 24.73
N VAL A 15 -18.10 -2.55 25.64
CA VAL A 15 -17.70 -3.44 26.74
C VAL A 15 -18.76 -3.39 27.83
N ALA A 16 -19.49 -4.49 28.04
CA ALA A 16 -20.31 -4.67 29.22
C ALA A 16 -19.43 -5.21 30.36
N GLY A 17 -19.41 -4.50 31.49
CA GLY A 17 -18.55 -4.79 32.64
C GLY A 17 -18.86 -6.13 33.31
N PHE A 18 -17.79 -6.83 33.71
CA PHE A 18 -17.86 -8.08 34.47
C PHE A 18 -17.63 -7.84 35.96
N PHE A 19 -18.49 -8.42 36.79
CA PHE A 19 -18.28 -8.60 38.22
C PHE A 19 -17.39 -9.83 38.45
N VAL A 20 -16.36 -9.67 39.29
CA VAL A 20 -15.44 -10.73 39.72
C VAL A 20 -16.08 -11.56 40.83
N VAL A 21 -16.10 -12.89 40.67
CA VAL A 21 -16.27 -13.84 41.78
C VAL A 21 -15.01 -14.69 41.86
N SER A 22 -14.31 -14.61 42.99
CA SER A 22 -13.06 -15.31 43.26
C SER A 22 -13.33 -16.76 43.69
N PHE A 23 -12.65 -17.71 43.06
CA PHE A 23 -12.44 -19.05 43.64
C PHE A 23 -10.94 -19.36 43.65
N LEU A 24 -10.44 -19.67 44.84
CA LEU A 24 -9.08 -20.11 45.12
C LEU A 24 -8.93 -21.60 44.76
N GLY A 25 -7.98 -21.90 43.88
CA GLY A 25 -7.48 -23.25 43.63
C GLY A 25 -6.03 -23.18 43.17
N SER A 26 -5.15 -23.96 43.81
CA SER A 26 -3.70 -23.98 43.57
C SER A 26 -3.33 -24.53 42.18
N PRO A 27 -2.20 -24.11 41.57
CA PRO A 27 -1.84 -24.49 40.20
C PRO A 27 -1.07 -25.82 40.15
N PRO A 28 -1.14 -26.58 39.03
CA PRO A 28 -0.07 -27.49 38.64
C PRO A 28 0.94 -26.79 37.70
N GLU A 29 2.16 -27.33 37.69
CA GLU A 29 3.36 -26.81 37.02
C GLU A 29 3.18 -26.60 35.50
N LEU A 30 3.63 -25.43 35.01
CA LEU A 30 3.73 -25.09 33.59
C LEU A 30 4.96 -25.79 32.96
N SER A 31 4.73 -26.62 31.94
CA SER A 31 5.73 -26.90 30.91
C SER A 31 5.51 -25.95 29.74
N ALA A 32 6.58 -25.36 29.22
CA ALA A 32 6.54 -24.45 28.07
C ALA A 32 6.10 -25.21 26.80
N GLU A 33 4.96 -24.82 26.23
CA GLU A 33 4.46 -25.33 24.94
C GLU A 33 5.20 -24.64 23.78
N GLN A 34 5.84 -25.43 22.93
CA GLN A 34 6.26 -25.00 21.58
C GLN A 34 5.02 -24.94 20.65
N PRO A 35 5.05 -24.14 19.56
CA PRO A 35 3.95 -24.10 18.60
C PRO A 35 3.77 -25.50 17.97
N GLY A 36 2.64 -26.16 18.28
CA GLY A 36 2.33 -27.50 17.80
C GLY A 36 1.88 -27.52 16.34
N GLU A 37 2.32 -28.53 15.59
CA GLU A 37 1.72 -28.87 14.30
C GLU A 37 0.20 -29.03 14.45
N ALA A 38 -0.57 -28.32 13.64
CA ALA A 38 -2.03 -28.39 13.68
C ALA A 38 -2.49 -29.84 13.48
N SER A 39 -3.45 -30.29 14.30
CA SER A 39 -4.04 -31.62 14.10
C SER A 39 -4.62 -31.74 12.67
N PRO A 40 -4.62 -32.94 12.06
CA PRO A 40 -5.05 -33.12 10.67
C PRO A 40 -6.48 -32.63 10.40
N THR A 41 -7.34 -32.60 11.43
CA THR A 41 -8.70 -32.06 11.35
C THR A 41 -8.73 -30.53 11.30
N ILE A 42 -7.89 -29.85 12.09
CA ILE A 42 -7.79 -28.38 12.08
C ILE A 42 -7.28 -27.89 10.72
N ALA A 43 -6.23 -28.53 10.21
CA ALA A 43 -5.67 -28.20 8.90
C ALA A 43 -6.70 -28.35 7.77
N ALA A 44 -7.50 -29.41 7.78
CA ALA A 44 -8.57 -29.63 6.80
C ALA A 44 -9.70 -28.59 6.89
N ASP A 45 -10.07 -28.20 8.11
CA ASP A 45 -11.08 -27.17 8.33
C ASP A 45 -10.58 -25.79 7.86
N LEU A 46 -9.33 -25.44 8.13
CA LEU A 46 -8.71 -24.21 7.64
C LEU A 46 -8.64 -24.18 6.11
N GLN A 47 -8.26 -25.29 5.48
CA GLN A 47 -8.28 -25.44 4.01
C GLN A 47 -9.70 -25.23 3.45
N THR A 48 -10.73 -25.72 4.14
CA THR A 48 -12.13 -25.49 3.76
C THR A 48 -12.48 -24.00 3.80
N ILE A 49 -12.01 -23.25 4.80
CA ILE A 49 -12.22 -21.80 4.90
C ILE A 49 -11.46 -21.05 3.79
N LEU A 50 -10.25 -21.47 3.46
CA LEU A 50 -9.43 -20.86 2.41
C LEU A 50 -9.95 -21.16 0.99
N ALA A 51 -10.76 -22.20 0.82
CA ALA A 51 -11.34 -22.61 -0.46
C ALA A 51 -12.77 -22.06 -0.70
N ILE A 52 -13.18 -21.01 0.02
CA ILE A 52 -14.47 -20.34 -0.21
C ILE A 52 -14.36 -19.56 -1.51
N GLU A 53 -15.10 -19.99 -2.54
CA GLU A 53 -15.09 -19.30 -3.82
C GLU A 53 -16.00 -18.06 -3.80
N ALA A 54 -15.78 -17.18 -4.78
CA ALA A 54 -16.74 -16.12 -5.12
C ALA A 54 -18.16 -16.71 -5.30
N GLU A 55 -19.19 -15.93 -4.98
CA GLU A 55 -20.61 -16.32 -5.08
C GLU A 55 -21.09 -17.36 -4.05
N GLY A 56 -20.27 -17.74 -3.07
CA GLY A 56 -20.70 -18.54 -1.92
C GLY A 56 -20.78 -20.04 -2.20
N LYS A 57 -20.08 -20.56 -3.23
CA LYS A 57 -19.86 -22.01 -3.33
C LYS A 57 -19.07 -22.48 -2.11
N ASN A 58 -19.35 -23.70 -1.64
CA ASN A 58 -18.79 -24.31 -0.43
C ASN A 58 -19.21 -23.68 0.91
N PHE A 59 -20.11 -22.68 0.95
CA PHE A 59 -20.51 -21.99 2.18
C PHE A 59 -21.02 -22.92 3.29
N ALA A 60 -21.82 -23.93 2.95
CA ALA A 60 -22.40 -24.84 3.94
C ALA A 60 -21.32 -25.69 4.65
N ILE A 61 -20.31 -26.14 3.90
CA ILE A 61 -19.18 -26.91 4.43
C ILE A 61 -18.27 -25.98 5.24
N ALA A 62 -18.00 -24.78 4.71
CA ALA A 62 -17.25 -23.74 5.41
C ALA A 62 -17.91 -23.32 6.74
N GLN A 63 -19.24 -23.20 6.79
CA GLN A 63 -19.96 -22.91 8.03
C GLN A 63 -19.76 -24.00 9.08
N SER A 64 -19.74 -25.26 8.66
CA SER A 64 -19.51 -26.39 9.56
C SER A 64 -18.06 -26.41 10.06
N ALA A 65 -17.09 -26.17 9.19
CA ALA A 65 -15.68 -26.02 9.55
C ALA A 65 -15.47 -24.84 10.51
N ALA A 66 -16.03 -23.67 10.20
CA ALA A 66 -15.93 -22.48 11.04
C ALA A 66 -16.49 -22.69 12.44
N ARG A 67 -17.58 -23.47 12.60
CA ARG A 67 -18.11 -23.81 13.92
C ARG A 67 -17.11 -24.64 14.72
N ARG A 68 -16.52 -25.68 14.12
CA ARG A 68 -15.50 -26.52 14.77
C ARG A 68 -14.27 -25.70 15.14
N LEU A 69 -13.77 -24.87 14.22
CA LEU A 69 -12.64 -23.99 14.48
C LEU A 69 -12.95 -22.96 15.58
N SER A 70 -14.19 -22.46 15.64
CA SER A 70 -14.61 -21.50 16.67
C SER A 70 -14.64 -22.10 18.09
N ASP A 71 -14.72 -23.42 18.22
CA ASP A 71 -14.74 -24.15 19.49
C ASP A 71 -13.34 -24.58 19.97
N LEU A 72 -12.29 -24.18 19.24
CA LEU A 72 -10.91 -24.45 19.64
C LEU A 72 -10.55 -23.76 20.97
N PRO A 73 -9.64 -24.37 21.77
CA PRO A 73 -9.07 -23.69 22.93
C PRO A 73 -8.24 -22.47 22.49
N SER A 74 -8.04 -21.52 23.39
CA SER A 74 -7.31 -20.29 23.09
C SER A 74 -5.85 -20.53 22.69
N SER A 75 -5.24 -21.64 23.14
CA SER A 75 -3.88 -22.05 22.72
C SER A 75 -3.77 -22.34 21.21
N GLU A 76 -4.86 -22.75 20.56
CA GLU A 76 -4.89 -23.10 19.13
C GLU A 76 -5.16 -21.89 18.22
N ILE A 77 -5.43 -20.70 18.76
CA ILE A 77 -5.78 -19.52 17.95
C ILE A 77 -4.67 -19.17 16.95
N PHE A 78 -3.40 -19.41 17.30
CA PHE A 78 -2.26 -19.07 16.45
C PHE A 78 -2.26 -19.86 15.13
N THR A 79 -2.86 -21.05 15.10
CA THR A 79 -3.06 -21.79 13.84
C THR A 79 -4.04 -21.08 12.89
N VAL A 80 -5.10 -20.47 13.45
CA VAL A 80 -6.07 -19.65 12.71
C VAL A 80 -5.44 -18.33 12.25
N LEU A 81 -4.62 -17.70 13.10
CA LEU A 81 -3.91 -16.47 12.76
C LEU A 81 -2.88 -16.69 11.64
N GLU A 82 -2.17 -17.82 11.65
CA GLU A 82 -1.20 -18.14 10.61
C GLU A 82 -1.90 -18.40 9.26
N ALA A 83 -3.07 -19.05 9.27
CA ALA A 83 -3.86 -19.27 8.05
C ALA A 83 -4.26 -17.98 7.33
N MET A 84 -4.31 -16.84 8.03
CA MET A 84 -4.61 -15.53 7.41
C MET A 84 -3.60 -15.11 6.34
N ARG A 85 -2.38 -15.67 6.33
CA ARG A 85 -1.35 -15.36 5.31
C ARG A 85 -1.85 -15.59 3.90
N ASN A 86 -2.61 -16.67 3.71
CA ASN A 86 -3.03 -17.15 2.40
C ASN A 86 -4.51 -16.82 2.10
N ALA A 87 -5.14 -15.98 2.92
CA ALA A 87 -6.56 -15.72 2.84
C ALA A 87 -6.87 -14.58 1.86
N ASP A 88 -7.80 -14.83 0.95
CA ASP A 88 -8.44 -13.77 0.16
C ASP A 88 -9.36 -12.90 1.05
N PRO A 89 -9.95 -11.80 0.55
CA PRO A 89 -10.81 -10.94 1.36
C PRO A 89 -12.00 -11.65 2.03
N VAL A 90 -12.58 -12.68 1.38
CA VAL A 90 -13.71 -13.43 1.93
C VAL A 90 -13.22 -14.33 3.04
N SER A 91 -12.24 -15.20 2.78
CA SER A 91 -11.68 -16.12 3.77
C SER A 91 -11.04 -15.37 4.95
N MET A 92 -10.45 -14.20 4.71
CA MET A 92 -9.90 -13.33 5.76
C MET A 92 -10.99 -12.89 6.74
N ASN A 93 -12.16 -12.51 6.24
CA ASN A 93 -13.28 -12.13 7.10
C ASN A 93 -13.77 -13.32 7.95
N TRP A 94 -13.83 -14.52 7.35
CA TRP A 94 -14.17 -15.74 8.09
C TRP A 94 -13.15 -16.06 9.19
N LEU A 95 -11.85 -16.03 8.89
CA LEU A 95 -10.78 -16.31 9.86
C LEU A 95 -10.78 -15.30 11.01
N ARG A 96 -11.03 -14.02 10.75
CA ARG A 96 -11.20 -13.00 11.82
C ARG A 96 -12.40 -13.31 12.71
N GLY A 97 -13.52 -13.70 12.11
CA GLY A 97 -14.71 -14.12 12.86
C GLY A 97 -14.46 -15.37 13.72
N ILE A 98 -13.75 -16.36 13.18
CA ILE A 98 -13.35 -17.57 13.90
C ILE A 98 -12.43 -17.21 15.08
N ALA A 99 -11.39 -16.41 14.86
CA ALA A 99 -10.49 -15.95 15.92
C ALA A 99 -11.25 -15.20 17.02
N GLY A 100 -12.18 -14.30 16.66
CA GLY A 100 -13.04 -13.61 17.61
C GLY A 100 -13.95 -14.55 18.41
N ASN A 101 -14.48 -15.61 17.78
CA ASN A 101 -15.28 -16.61 18.47
C ASN A 101 -14.44 -17.45 19.45
N ILE A 102 -13.22 -17.86 19.06
CA ILE A 102 -12.29 -18.56 19.95
C ILE A 102 -12.04 -17.72 21.20
N VAL A 103 -11.73 -16.43 21.03
CA VAL A 103 -11.50 -15.52 22.16
C VAL A 103 -12.75 -15.40 23.05
N THR A 104 -13.93 -15.32 22.43
CA THR A 104 -15.20 -15.21 23.16
C THR A 104 -15.52 -16.47 23.97
N ARG A 105 -15.20 -17.66 23.46
CA ARG A 105 -15.56 -18.95 24.05
C ARG A 105 -14.50 -19.51 25.00
N SER A 106 -13.24 -19.27 24.68
CA SER A 106 -12.07 -19.90 25.32
C SER A 106 -11.14 -18.88 26.00
N GLY A 107 -11.46 -17.58 25.91
CA GLY A 107 -10.65 -16.49 26.46
C GLY A 107 -9.53 -16.02 25.54
N VAL A 108 -8.91 -14.89 25.89
CA VAL A 108 -7.72 -14.38 25.19
C VAL A 108 -6.52 -15.28 25.56
N PRO A 109 -5.61 -15.60 24.61
CA PRO A 109 -4.37 -16.29 24.95
C PRO A 109 -3.56 -15.51 25.99
N ASN A 110 -2.66 -16.20 26.69
CA ASN A 110 -1.79 -15.54 27.66
C ASN A 110 -0.87 -14.51 26.97
N GLN A 111 -0.45 -13.50 27.74
CA GLN A 111 0.33 -12.37 27.23
C GLN A 111 1.66 -12.82 26.59
N ASP A 112 2.40 -13.73 27.22
CA ASP A 112 3.71 -14.19 26.74
C ASP A 112 3.60 -14.87 25.37
N ALA A 113 2.56 -15.69 25.17
CA ALA A 113 2.30 -16.36 23.89
C ALA A 113 1.93 -15.35 22.80
N LEU A 114 1.12 -14.33 23.12
CA LEU A 114 0.83 -13.25 22.17
C LEU A 114 2.10 -12.50 21.79
N GLN A 115 2.91 -12.07 22.77
CA GLN A 115 4.15 -11.34 22.52
C GLN A 115 5.15 -12.16 21.71
N ALA A 116 5.30 -13.46 22.00
CA ALA A 116 6.15 -14.36 21.23
C ALA A 116 5.71 -14.47 19.76
N TYR A 117 4.40 -14.68 19.52
CA TYR A 117 3.85 -14.76 18.17
C TYR A 117 3.98 -13.42 17.41
N ILE A 118 3.82 -12.29 18.10
CA ILE A 118 4.00 -10.97 17.48
C ILE A 118 5.47 -10.71 17.16
N ALA A 119 6.41 -11.09 18.02
CA ALA A 119 7.83 -10.80 17.85
C ALA A 119 8.46 -11.52 16.63
N ASP A 120 7.97 -12.71 16.28
CA ASP A 120 8.46 -13.44 15.12
C ASP A 120 7.86 -12.88 13.82
N THR A 121 8.69 -12.19 13.03
CA THR A 121 8.30 -11.59 11.75
C THR A 121 8.05 -12.60 10.65
N GLU A 122 8.46 -13.87 10.83
CA GLU A 122 8.16 -14.94 9.90
C GLU A 122 6.70 -15.39 9.99
N HIS A 123 5.96 -15.02 11.05
CA HIS A 123 4.52 -15.28 11.16
C HIS A 123 3.67 -14.40 10.25
N SER A 124 2.44 -14.85 10.01
CA SER A 124 1.46 -14.20 9.14
C SER A 124 1.31 -12.71 9.49
N PRO A 125 1.66 -11.75 8.60
CA PRO A 125 1.51 -10.32 8.89
C PRO A 125 0.10 -9.90 9.36
N PRO A 126 -1.01 -10.35 8.73
CA PRO A 126 -2.36 -10.07 9.23
C PRO A 126 -2.67 -10.83 10.53
N GLY A 127 -2.10 -12.02 10.72
CA GLY A 127 -2.20 -12.76 11.98
C GLY A 127 -1.53 -12.03 13.13
N ARG A 128 -0.29 -11.55 12.95
CA ARG A 128 0.47 -10.76 13.93
C ARG A 128 -0.26 -9.47 14.29
N ALA A 129 -0.84 -8.78 13.30
CA ALA A 129 -1.65 -7.60 13.53
C ALA A 129 -2.92 -7.90 14.36
N THR A 130 -3.56 -9.05 14.11
CA THR A 130 -4.70 -9.51 14.93
C THR A 130 -4.25 -9.84 16.35
N ALA A 131 -3.10 -10.49 16.53
CA ALA A 131 -2.50 -10.72 17.84
C ALA A 131 -2.20 -9.42 18.59
N MET A 132 -1.74 -8.37 17.91
CA MET A 132 -1.58 -7.03 18.50
C MET A 132 -2.89 -6.45 19.04
N ILE A 133 -4.01 -6.64 18.32
CA ILE A 133 -5.34 -6.21 18.79
C ILE A 133 -5.75 -6.99 20.06
N LEU A 134 -5.47 -8.29 20.10
CA LEU A 134 -5.73 -9.12 21.28
C LEU A 134 -4.85 -8.71 22.47
N LEU A 135 -3.57 -8.43 22.23
CA LEU A 135 -2.64 -7.95 23.24
C LEU A 135 -3.10 -6.61 23.81
N LYS A 136 -3.55 -5.69 22.96
CA LYS A 136 -4.12 -4.39 23.40
C LYS A 136 -5.31 -4.57 24.34
N ALA A 137 -6.17 -5.54 24.06
CA ALA A 137 -7.35 -5.81 24.89
C ALA A 137 -7.00 -6.46 26.23
N ALA A 138 -6.01 -7.35 26.26
CA ALA A 138 -5.64 -8.11 27.46
C ALA A 138 -4.58 -7.43 28.34
N ALA A 139 -3.61 -6.75 27.74
CA ALA A 139 -2.47 -6.13 28.40
C ALA A 139 -2.05 -4.84 27.67
N PRO A 140 -2.76 -3.71 27.89
CA PRO A 140 -2.50 -2.44 27.21
C PRO A 140 -1.05 -1.94 27.34
N ASP A 141 -0.45 -2.07 28.53
CA ASP A 141 0.94 -1.63 28.76
C ASP A 141 1.94 -2.46 27.94
N ALA A 142 1.71 -3.77 27.83
CA ALA A 142 2.53 -4.66 27.02
C ALA A 142 2.36 -4.37 25.52
N PHE A 143 1.16 -4.00 25.09
CA PHE A 143 0.91 -3.52 23.73
C PHE A 143 1.69 -2.23 23.42
N GLU A 144 1.65 -1.24 24.32
CA GLU A 144 2.40 0.01 24.14
C GLU A 144 3.91 -0.23 24.11
N GLN A 145 4.42 -1.12 24.96
CA GLN A 145 5.82 -1.54 24.95
C GLN A 145 6.20 -2.26 23.66
N GLN A 146 5.33 -3.12 23.13
CA GLN A 146 5.58 -3.82 21.87
C GLN A 146 5.73 -2.84 20.70
N LEU A 147 4.97 -1.73 20.71
CA LEU A 147 5.02 -0.72 19.66
C LEU A 147 6.32 0.08 19.64
N ASP A 148 7.06 0.18 20.75
CA ASP A 148 8.34 0.92 20.83
C ASP A 148 9.36 0.45 19.78
N ALA A 149 9.39 -0.85 19.47
CA ALA A 149 10.31 -1.45 18.51
C ALA A 149 9.69 -1.71 17.13
N SER A 150 8.45 -1.26 16.90
CA SER A 150 7.63 -1.69 15.75
C SER A 150 7.51 -0.66 14.63
N LEU A 151 8.22 0.48 14.72
CA LEU A 151 8.10 1.57 13.75
C LEU A 151 8.48 1.13 12.31
N ASN A 152 9.37 0.15 12.17
CA ASN A 152 9.76 -0.42 10.88
C ASN A 152 9.23 -1.84 10.64
N ASP A 153 8.24 -2.30 11.41
CA ASP A 153 7.70 -3.67 11.31
C ASP A 153 7.28 -4.04 9.87
N PRO A 154 7.56 -5.25 9.36
CA PRO A 154 7.17 -5.65 8.01
C PRO A 154 5.65 -5.77 7.80
N SER A 155 4.87 -5.97 8.87
CA SER A 155 3.41 -5.90 8.82
C SER A 155 2.96 -4.45 8.76
N LEU A 156 2.37 -4.05 7.63
CA LEU A 156 1.87 -2.68 7.44
C LEU A 156 0.88 -2.25 8.52
N LEU A 157 0.07 -3.17 9.05
CA LEU A 157 -0.90 -2.87 10.11
C LEU A 157 -0.23 -2.64 11.47
N ILE A 158 0.83 -3.38 11.79
CA ILE A 158 1.61 -3.13 13.02
C ILE A 158 2.37 -1.81 12.89
N ARG A 159 2.97 -1.58 11.72
CA ARG A 159 3.63 -0.32 11.39
C ARG A 159 2.69 0.88 11.52
N GLU A 160 1.45 0.77 11.03
CA GLU A 160 0.42 1.80 11.19
C GLU A 160 0.13 2.10 12.67
N MET A 161 -0.01 1.06 13.51
CA MET A 161 -0.19 1.24 14.96
C MET A 161 1.02 1.93 15.61
N ALA A 162 2.24 1.56 15.22
CA ALA A 162 3.46 2.14 15.76
C ALA A 162 3.64 3.61 15.35
N VAL A 163 3.34 3.93 14.09
CA VAL A 163 3.33 5.32 13.58
C VAL A 163 2.30 6.17 14.31
N GLU A 164 1.10 5.64 14.55
CA GLU A 164 0.05 6.36 15.29
C GLU A 164 0.52 6.69 16.71
N ARG A 165 1.15 5.73 17.39
CA ARG A 165 1.73 5.94 18.71
C ARG A 165 2.84 6.98 18.69
N GLN A 166 3.76 6.91 17.73
CA GLN A 166 4.84 7.88 17.57
C GLN A 166 4.29 9.30 17.35
N LEU A 167 3.24 9.44 16.53
CA LEU A 167 2.55 10.71 16.33
C LEU A 167 1.97 11.26 17.64
N ASN A 168 1.34 10.41 18.46
CA ASN A 168 0.82 10.84 19.77
C ASN A 168 1.94 11.28 20.72
N GLN A 169 3.10 10.63 20.69
CA GLN A 169 4.26 11.04 21.49
C GLN A 169 4.84 12.36 21.01
N VAL A 170 4.91 12.57 19.69
CA VAL A 170 5.37 13.83 19.09
C VAL A 170 4.49 15.00 19.55
N GLU A 171 3.17 14.84 19.67
CA GLU A 171 2.29 15.93 20.12
C GLU A 171 2.71 16.50 21.48
N ALA A 172 3.23 15.67 22.39
CA ALA A 172 3.71 16.12 23.69
C ALA A 172 5.05 16.89 23.61
N LEU A 173 5.74 16.86 22.47
CA LEU A 173 7.04 17.50 22.27
C LEU A 173 6.95 18.81 21.47
N ILE A 174 5.87 19.04 20.71
CA ILE A 174 5.80 20.13 19.72
C ILE A 174 6.06 21.51 20.34
N ASP A 175 5.42 21.81 21.46
CA ASP A 175 5.50 23.14 22.09
C ASP A 175 6.79 23.31 22.91
N ASP A 176 7.21 22.27 23.64
CA ASP A 176 8.32 22.35 24.59
C ASP A 176 9.69 22.04 23.97
N GLN A 177 9.72 21.18 22.94
CA GLN A 177 10.93 20.60 22.35
C GLN A 177 10.82 20.49 20.81
N PRO A 178 10.62 21.60 20.09
CA PRO A 178 10.28 21.60 18.66
C PRO A 178 11.32 20.91 17.77
N GLU A 179 12.62 21.03 18.08
CA GLU A 179 13.67 20.35 17.30
C GLU A 179 13.67 18.83 17.51
N GLN A 180 13.34 18.36 18.72
CA GLN A 180 13.15 16.93 18.97
C GLN A 180 11.88 16.40 18.29
N ALA A 181 10.81 17.21 18.30
CA ALA A 181 9.57 16.89 17.58
C ALA A 181 9.82 16.76 16.06
N LYS A 182 10.58 17.69 15.45
CA LYS A 182 10.98 17.60 14.03
C LYS A 182 11.76 16.32 13.73
N ALA A 183 12.76 16.00 14.54
CA ALA A 183 13.57 14.78 14.36
C ALA A 183 12.69 13.52 14.41
N ALA A 184 11.80 13.43 15.41
CA ALA A 184 10.86 12.32 15.55
C ALA A 184 9.86 12.24 14.39
N LEU A 185 9.37 13.39 13.88
CA LEU A 185 8.51 13.42 12.69
C LEU A 185 9.23 12.99 11.41
N ARG A 186 10.51 13.33 11.24
CA ARG A 186 11.32 12.86 10.10
C ARG A 186 11.52 11.34 10.13
N GLU A 187 11.77 10.78 11.31
CA GLU A 187 11.82 9.32 11.50
C GLU A 187 10.46 8.68 11.20
N THR A 188 9.37 9.28 11.72
CA THR A 188 8.00 8.83 11.46
C THR A 188 7.67 8.87 9.97
N LEU A 189 8.12 9.90 9.25
CA LEU A 189 7.91 10.04 7.81
C LEU A 189 8.57 8.91 7.03
N ALA A 190 9.80 8.54 7.39
CA ALA A 190 10.53 7.44 6.76
C ALA A 190 9.84 6.09 6.96
N ALA A 191 9.17 5.91 8.09
CA ALA A 191 8.44 4.70 8.46
C ALA A 191 7.01 4.63 7.89
N ALA A 192 6.27 5.74 7.88
CA ALA A 192 4.85 5.75 7.56
C ALA A 192 4.55 5.26 6.13
N ARG A 193 3.45 4.51 5.98
CA ARG A 193 2.93 4.02 4.69
C ARG A 193 1.46 4.39 4.46
N HIS A 194 0.71 4.68 5.53
CA HIS A 194 -0.70 5.03 5.44
C HIS A 194 -0.87 6.49 4.96
N PRO A 195 -1.69 6.77 3.92
CA PRO A 195 -1.81 8.11 3.34
C PRO A 195 -2.24 9.19 4.34
N VAL A 196 -3.17 8.89 5.25
CA VAL A 196 -3.65 9.84 6.26
C VAL A 196 -2.54 10.19 7.26
N GLN A 197 -1.74 9.20 7.66
CA GLN A 197 -0.62 9.41 8.58
C GLN A 197 0.48 10.23 7.90
N LEU A 198 0.82 9.91 6.64
CA LEU A 198 1.77 10.68 5.84
C LEU A 198 1.34 12.15 5.71
N ALA A 199 0.08 12.41 5.38
CA ALA A 199 -0.45 13.78 5.32
C ALA A 199 -0.35 14.52 6.66
N SER A 200 -0.63 13.83 7.77
CA SER A 200 -0.49 14.38 9.12
C SER A 200 0.97 14.74 9.44
N VAL A 201 1.91 13.82 9.18
CA VAL A 201 3.35 14.04 9.40
C VAL A 201 3.86 15.23 8.58
N LEU A 202 3.53 15.28 7.29
CA LEU A 202 3.94 16.38 6.41
C LEU A 202 3.39 17.73 6.87
N LYS A 203 2.12 17.77 7.29
CA LYS A 203 1.54 18.99 7.84
C LYS A 203 2.31 19.46 9.08
N LYS A 204 2.57 18.56 10.03
CA LYS A 204 3.29 18.89 11.29
C LYS A 204 4.72 19.37 11.04
N LEU A 205 5.46 18.74 10.12
CA LEU A 205 6.79 19.19 9.73
C LEU A 205 6.76 20.61 9.16
N ASN A 206 5.86 20.87 8.22
CA ASN A 206 5.69 22.20 7.63
C ASN A 206 5.27 23.26 8.65
N ASP A 207 4.37 22.93 9.59
CA ASP A 207 3.95 23.83 10.67
C ASP A 207 5.12 24.20 11.60
N LEU A 208 6.09 23.29 11.76
CA LEU A 208 7.33 23.52 12.51
C LEU A 208 8.42 24.24 11.68
N GLY A 209 8.13 24.61 10.43
CA GLY A 209 9.07 25.27 9.51
C GLY A 209 10.10 24.31 8.88
N ASP A 210 9.89 23.00 8.99
CA ASP A 210 10.67 22.00 8.27
C ASP A 210 9.98 21.70 6.94
N GLU A 211 10.27 22.55 5.94
CA GLU A 211 9.63 22.50 4.63
C GLU A 211 9.96 21.19 3.90
N ILE A 212 8.92 20.41 3.65
CA ILE A 212 8.99 19.19 2.84
C ILE A 212 7.73 19.08 1.99
N THR A 213 7.93 18.79 0.71
CA THR A 213 6.83 18.55 -0.21
C THR A 213 6.35 17.09 -0.17
N THR A 214 5.10 16.86 -0.57
CA THR A 214 4.60 15.49 -0.77
C THR A 214 5.45 14.75 -1.80
N SER A 215 5.89 15.44 -2.85
CA SER A 215 6.75 14.90 -3.90
C SER A 215 8.07 14.33 -3.35
N GLU A 216 8.78 15.12 -2.55
CA GLU A 216 10.05 14.73 -1.90
C GLU A 216 9.87 13.58 -0.90
N ALA A 217 8.80 13.64 -0.12
CA ALA A 217 8.48 12.63 0.89
C ALA A 217 8.09 11.28 0.26
N PHE A 218 7.45 11.32 -0.90
CA PHE A 218 7.00 10.12 -1.61
C PHE A 218 8.04 9.62 -2.62
N ALA A 219 9.17 10.32 -2.79
CA ALA A 219 10.18 10.06 -3.81
C ALA A 219 9.58 9.99 -5.22
N MET A 220 8.78 11.00 -5.59
CA MET A 220 8.25 11.10 -6.95
C MET A 220 9.37 11.31 -7.96
N ILE A 221 9.20 10.75 -9.16
CA ILE A 221 10.07 11.05 -10.29
C ILE A 221 9.59 12.36 -10.92
N GLU A 222 10.42 13.39 -10.80
CA GLU A 222 10.04 14.74 -11.22
C GLU A 222 10.61 15.13 -12.59
N THR A 223 11.65 14.47 -13.07
CA THR A 223 12.32 14.85 -14.32
C THR A 223 12.02 13.85 -15.44
N TRP A 224 11.50 14.36 -16.55
CA TRP A 224 11.05 13.56 -17.69
C TRP A 224 11.48 14.19 -19.02
N GLN A 225 11.58 13.35 -20.03
CA GLN A 225 11.53 13.74 -21.44
C GLN A 225 10.15 13.37 -21.96
N VAL A 226 9.46 14.26 -22.67
CA VAL A 226 8.14 13.98 -23.24
C VAL A 226 8.11 14.21 -24.75
N ILE A 227 7.29 13.45 -25.45
CA ILE A 227 7.05 13.59 -26.89
C ILE A 227 5.57 13.38 -27.22
N GLY A 228 5.02 14.25 -28.05
CA GLY A 228 3.62 14.27 -28.45
C GLY A 228 3.24 15.63 -29.03
N PRO A 229 1.96 15.85 -29.35
CA PRO A 229 0.86 14.89 -29.29
C PRO A 229 0.86 13.95 -30.51
N PHE A 230 0.54 12.66 -30.30
CA PHE A 230 0.13 11.71 -31.34
C PHE A 230 -1.40 11.56 -31.33
N ASP A 231 -1.95 10.92 -32.35
CA ASP A 231 -3.41 10.78 -32.50
C ASP A 231 -4.03 9.84 -31.45
N ASN A 232 -5.10 10.28 -30.80
CA ASN A 232 -5.98 9.45 -29.98
C ASN A 232 -7.45 9.74 -30.28
N VAL A 233 -7.78 10.24 -31.47
CA VAL A 233 -9.17 10.49 -31.86
C VAL A 233 -9.94 9.17 -31.83
N SER A 234 -11.10 9.19 -31.20
CA SER A 234 -11.95 8.02 -30.90
C SER A 234 -11.25 6.95 -30.07
N GLY A 235 -10.24 7.33 -29.27
CA GLY A 235 -9.51 6.43 -28.37
C GLY A 235 -8.52 5.49 -29.05
N VAL A 236 -8.30 5.63 -30.38
CA VAL A 236 -7.46 4.70 -31.16
C VAL A 236 -6.00 4.66 -30.71
N GLY A 237 -5.54 5.73 -30.05
CA GLY A 237 -4.17 5.91 -29.63
C GLY A 237 -3.77 4.94 -28.52
N PHE A 238 -4.72 4.40 -27.75
CA PHE A 238 -4.42 3.43 -26.69
C PHE A 238 -3.77 2.15 -27.24
N ASP A 239 -4.41 1.50 -28.21
CA ASP A 239 -3.91 0.27 -28.83
C ASP A 239 -2.89 0.52 -29.96
N ARG A 240 -2.89 1.72 -30.56
CA ARG A 240 -1.98 2.04 -31.64
C ARG A 240 -0.54 2.12 -31.16
N ILE A 241 0.33 1.36 -31.80
CA ILE A 241 1.77 1.38 -31.55
C ILE A 241 2.39 2.55 -32.33
N TYR A 242 2.90 3.55 -31.61
CA TYR A 242 3.64 4.68 -32.19
C TYR A 242 5.15 4.43 -32.21
N PRO A 243 5.92 5.17 -33.03
CA PRO A 243 7.36 4.98 -33.13
C PRO A 243 8.15 5.02 -31.81
N PRO A 244 7.86 5.93 -30.84
CA PRO A 244 8.54 5.91 -29.54
C PRO A 244 8.39 4.58 -28.79
N GLU A 245 7.18 4.03 -28.77
CA GLU A 245 6.85 2.76 -28.12
C GLU A 245 7.48 1.56 -28.83
N ALA A 246 7.43 1.55 -30.17
CA ALA A 246 8.02 0.48 -30.98
C ALA A 246 9.55 0.41 -30.78
N ASN A 247 10.22 1.56 -30.79
CA ASN A 247 11.66 1.65 -30.53
C ASN A 247 11.97 1.18 -29.10
N PHE A 248 11.23 1.71 -28.11
CA PHE A 248 11.46 1.33 -26.72
C PHE A 248 11.27 -0.16 -26.45
N THR A 249 10.23 -0.75 -27.03
CA THR A 249 9.94 -2.19 -26.87
C THR A 249 11.03 -3.06 -27.50
N SER A 250 11.62 -2.63 -28.62
CA SER A 250 12.66 -3.39 -29.33
C SER A 250 14.06 -3.22 -28.75
N THR A 251 14.39 -2.03 -28.23
CA THR A 251 15.77 -1.70 -27.80
C THR A 251 15.92 -1.47 -26.30
N GLY A 252 14.81 -1.30 -25.58
CA GLY A 252 14.77 -0.82 -24.20
C GLY A 252 15.18 0.65 -24.05
N ARG A 253 15.30 1.41 -25.15
CA ARG A 253 15.79 2.80 -25.17
C ARG A 253 14.94 3.68 -26.08
N VAL A 254 15.01 4.98 -25.88
CA VAL A 254 14.49 5.98 -26.83
C VAL A 254 15.66 6.74 -27.46
N ASP A 255 15.47 7.21 -28.69
CA ASP A 255 16.34 8.20 -29.31
C ASP A 255 15.76 9.59 -29.02
N LEU A 256 16.43 10.36 -28.16
CA LEU A 256 15.97 11.69 -27.74
C LEU A 256 16.13 12.75 -28.84
N ASP A 257 16.94 12.49 -29.87
CA ASP A 257 17.12 13.39 -31.00
C ASP A 257 16.13 13.11 -32.15
N ALA A 258 15.36 12.02 -32.04
CA ALA A 258 14.40 11.62 -33.06
C ALA A 258 13.23 12.59 -33.20
N SER A 259 12.73 12.67 -34.43
CA SER A 259 11.50 13.37 -34.80
C SER A 259 10.53 12.38 -35.42
N TYR A 260 9.25 12.48 -35.08
CA TYR A 260 8.21 11.61 -35.63
C TYR A 260 7.03 12.43 -36.13
N GLU A 261 6.27 11.89 -37.07
CA GLU A 261 4.98 12.45 -37.45
C GLU A 261 4.02 12.38 -36.25
N GLY A 262 3.63 13.54 -35.74
CA GLY A 262 2.64 13.68 -34.68
C GLY A 262 1.24 13.96 -35.25
N LYS A 263 0.31 14.27 -34.35
CA LYS A 263 -1.10 14.49 -34.70
C LYS A 263 -1.32 15.68 -35.63
N ASN A 264 -0.66 16.80 -35.32
CA ASN A 264 -0.84 18.08 -36.03
C ASN A 264 0.39 18.47 -36.86
N SER A 265 1.57 18.04 -36.43
CA SER A 265 2.87 18.29 -37.06
C SER A 265 3.89 17.26 -36.57
N ASP A 266 5.12 17.33 -37.08
CA ASP A 266 6.23 16.57 -36.49
C ASP A 266 6.45 16.96 -35.02
N VAL A 267 6.78 15.95 -34.20
CA VAL A 267 7.01 16.07 -32.75
C VAL A 267 8.40 15.56 -32.40
N LYS A 268 8.97 16.14 -31.34
CA LYS A 268 10.30 15.82 -30.80
C LYS A 268 10.25 15.67 -29.29
N TRP A 269 11.24 15.01 -28.72
CA TRP A 269 11.40 14.97 -27.27
C TRP A 269 11.76 16.35 -26.73
N GLN A 270 11.17 16.68 -25.59
CA GLN A 270 11.47 17.90 -24.84
C GLN A 270 11.50 17.60 -23.34
N PRO A 271 12.37 18.27 -22.57
CA PRO A 271 12.39 18.10 -21.12
C PRO A 271 11.11 18.69 -20.50
N ILE A 272 10.59 18.03 -19.49
CA ILE A 272 9.54 18.54 -18.62
C ILE A 272 9.87 18.19 -17.17
N GLN A 273 9.60 19.14 -16.28
CA GLN A 273 9.73 18.95 -14.84
C GLN A 273 8.33 18.89 -14.23
N ALA A 274 8.15 18.00 -13.26
CA ALA A 274 6.99 18.02 -12.39
C ALA A 274 6.94 19.33 -11.59
N THR A 275 5.74 19.80 -11.30
CA THR A 275 5.53 21.05 -10.57
C THR A 275 4.56 20.86 -9.41
N GLY A 276 4.57 21.83 -8.49
CA GLY A 276 3.72 21.83 -7.30
C GLY A 276 4.18 20.83 -6.23
N LYS A 277 3.55 20.91 -5.05
CA LYS A 277 3.95 20.12 -3.88
C LYS A 277 3.77 18.61 -4.03
N GLU A 278 2.93 18.17 -4.97
CA GLU A 278 2.64 16.76 -5.19
C GLU A 278 3.49 16.14 -6.32
N GLY A 279 4.26 16.94 -7.06
CA GLY A 279 5.11 16.42 -8.15
C GLY A 279 4.31 15.99 -9.38
N LYS A 280 3.35 16.81 -9.83
CA LYS A 280 2.54 16.53 -11.04
C LYS A 280 3.26 16.99 -12.31
N VAL A 281 3.29 16.11 -13.31
CA VAL A 281 3.68 16.46 -14.68
C VAL A 281 2.43 16.86 -15.44
N ASP A 282 2.41 18.09 -15.98
CA ASP A 282 1.25 18.66 -16.68
C ASP A 282 1.45 18.63 -18.20
N LEU A 283 0.89 17.60 -18.83
CA LEU A 283 0.91 17.43 -20.29
C LEU A 283 -0.10 18.34 -20.98
N ALA A 284 -1.16 18.75 -20.29
CA ALA A 284 -2.11 19.73 -20.82
C ALA A 284 -1.43 21.08 -21.03
N ALA A 285 -0.61 21.53 -20.07
CA ALA A 285 0.21 22.73 -20.23
C ALA A 285 1.28 22.56 -21.32
N ALA A 286 1.90 21.38 -21.42
CA ALA A 286 2.97 21.11 -22.38
C ALA A 286 2.51 21.07 -23.85
N TYR A 287 1.24 20.74 -24.08
CA TYR A 287 0.66 20.53 -25.42
C TYR A 287 -0.62 21.33 -25.62
N ASP A 288 -0.73 22.52 -25.04
CA ASP A 288 -1.83 23.48 -25.26
C ASP A 288 -3.24 22.87 -25.11
N LYS A 289 -3.40 21.95 -24.15
CA LYS A 289 -4.65 21.22 -23.85
C LYS A 289 -5.19 20.42 -25.03
N GLU A 290 -4.32 19.91 -25.88
CA GLU A 290 -4.69 19.08 -27.03
C GLU A 290 -5.57 17.89 -26.60
N LYS A 291 -6.63 17.66 -27.38
CA LYS A 291 -7.66 16.65 -27.12
C LYS A 291 -7.54 15.48 -28.09
N GLY A 292 -7.96 14.28 -27.68
CA GLY A 292 -7.78 13.09 -28.52
C GLY A 292 -6.30 12.95 -28.90
N ALA A 293 -5.43 13.01 -27.89
CA ALA A 293 -3.99 13.02 -28.04
C ALA A 293 -3.30 11.94 -27.18
N VAL A 294 -2.16 11.43 -27.65
CA VAL A 294 -1.23 10.62 -26.85
C VAL A 294 0.05 11.39 -26.65
N ALA A 295 0.62 11.31 -25.46
CA ALA A 295 1.99 11.72 -25.20
C ALA A 295 2.73 10.57 -24.54
N TYR A 296 4.02 10.45 -24.86
CA TYR A 296 4.93 9.56 -24.19
C TYR A 296 5.81 10.35 -23.22
N ALA A 297 6.11 9.75 -22.06
CA ALA A 297 7.03 10.30 -21.07
C ALA A 297 8.12 9.27 -20.75
N TYR A 298 9.37 9.66 -20.86
CA TYR A 298 10.55 8.82 -20.66
C TYR A 298 11.39 9.36 -19.51
N THR A 299 11.93 8.45 -18.71
CA THR A 299 12.92 8.76 -17.67
C THR A 299 13.84 7.56 -17.41
N GLU A 300 14.99 7.84 -16.79
CA GLU A 300 15.92 6.83 -16.31
C GLU A 300 15.91 6.82 -14.77
N PHE A 301 15.94 5.63 -14.19
CA PHE A 301 15.92 5.38 -12.75
C PHE A 301 17.10 4.48 -12.37
N GLU A 302 18.01 4.98 -11.55
CA GLU A 302 19.15 4.21 -11.07
C GLU A 302 18.75 3.33 -9.88
N SER A 303 19.27 2.10 -9.84
CA SER A 303 19.10 1.20 -8.70
C SER A 303 20.46 0.67 -8.23
N ASP A 304 20.70 0.71 -6.93
CA ASP A 304 21.94 0.24 -6.30
C ASP A 304 22.16 -1.30 -6.39
N SER A 305 21.09 -2.05 -6.64
CA SER A 305 21.03 -3.51 -6.56
C SER A 305 19.90 -4.10 -7.40
N ASP A 306 19.97 -5.40 -7.69
CA ASP A 306 18.81 -6.13 -8.20
C ASP A 306 17.80 -6.30 -7.06
N ARG A 307 16.59 -5.75 -7.21
CA ARG A 307 15.55 -5.83 -6.15
C ARG A 307 14.12 -5.83 -6.69
N GLU A 308 13.25 -6.47 -5.93
CA GLU A 308 11.81 -6.34 -6.13
C GLU A 308 11.38 -4.91 -5.83
N ALA A 309 10.50 -4.37 -6.67
CA ALA A 309 9.98 -3.03 -6.54
C ALA A 309 8.56 -2.95 -7.11
N GLN A 310 7.96 -1.77 -7.02
CA GLN A 310 6.73 -1.44 -7.69
C GLN A 310 6.89 -0.13 -8.45
N ILE A 311 6.34 -0.06 -9.66
CA ILE A 311 6.08 1.23 -10.32
C ILE A 311 4.65 1.62 -9.95
N ARG A 312 4.50 2.83 -9.43
CA ARG A 312 3.21 3.39 -9.02
C ARG A 312 2.92 4.66 -9.82
N LEU A 313 1.68 4.77 -10.31
CA LEU A 313 1.22 5.81 -11.21
C LEU A 313 -0.10 6.39 -10.71
N GLY A 314 -0.14 7.70 -10.55
CA GLY A 314 -1.39 8.48 -10.47
C GLY A 314 -1.66 9.10 -11.83
N CYS A 315 -2.82 8.82 -12.43
CA CYS A 315 -3.20 9.38 -13.73
C CYS A 315 -4.72 9.35 -13.91
N ILE A 316 -5.29 10.44 -14.43
CA ILE A 316 -6.73 10.53 -14.72
C ILE A 316 -7.11 9.96 -16.10
N CYS A 317 -6.11 9.71 -16.95
CA CYS A 317 -6.31 9.27 -18.32
C CYS A 317 -5.80 7.84 -18.53
N ALA A 318 -6.17 7.25 -19.68
CA ALA A 318 -5.71 5.91 -20.02
C ALA A 318 -4.19 5.90 -20.16
N ASN A 319 -3.58 4.81 -19.68
CA ASN A 319 -2.14 4.73 -19.55
C ASN A 319 -1.57 3.35 -19.82
N GLN A 320 -0.33 3.33 -20.28
CA GLN A 320 0.52 2.14 -20.36
C GLN A 320 1.90 2.49 -19.84
N THR A 321 2.56 1.52 -19.18
CA THR A 321 3.91 1.68 -18.64
C THR A 321 4.80 0.54 -19.05
N TRP A 322 6.01 0.86 -19.49
CA TRP A 322 7.06 -0.10 -19.81
C TRP A 322 8.27 0.12 -18.90
N LEU A 323 8.92 -0.98 -18.54
CA LEU A 323 10.20 -1.01 -17.85
C LEU A 323 11.20 -1.78 -18.72
N ASN A 324 12.31 -1.15 -19.08
CA ASN A 324 13.39 -1.77 -19.87
C ASN A 324 12.87 -2.47 -21.14
N GLY A 325 11.93 -1.83 -21.86
CA GLY A 325 11.30 -2.36 -23.07
C GLY A 325 10.17 -3.36 -22.87
N LYS A 326 9.85 -3.76 -21.63
CA LYS A 326 8.74 -4.69 -21.33
C LYS A 326 7.52 -3.92 -20.81
N LEU A 327 6.35 -4.17 -21.39
CA LEU A 327 5.07 -3.66 -20.86
C LEU A 327 4.78 -4.28 -19.48
N VAL A 328 4.53 -3.44 -18.47
CA VAL A 328 4.29 -3.85 -17.07
C VAL A 328 2.96 -3.37 -16.51
N MET A 329 2.31 -2.40 -17.15
CA MET A 329 1.01 -1.85 -16.74
C MET A 329 0.22 -1.38 -17.97
N SER A 330 -1.09 -1.63 -18.00
CA SER A 330 -1.98 -1.20 -19.09
C SER A 330 -3.39 -0.99 -18.55
N ASN A 331 -3.85 0.26 -18.52
CA ASN A 331 -5.15 0.66 -17.98
C ASN A 331 -5.89 1.57 -18.97
N GLU A 332 -6.94 1.06 -19.60
CA GLU A 332 -7.80 1.86 -20.49
C GLU A 332 -8.95 2.49 -19.71
N VAL A 333 -8.62 3.43 -18.83
CA VAL A 333 -9.60 4.10 -17.97
C VAL A 333 -9.43 5.61 -18.10
N TYR A 334 -10.53 6.31 -18.35
CA TYR A 334 -10.58 7.77 -18.44
C TYR A 334 -11.47 8.32 -17.33
N HIS A 335 -11.10 9.47 -16.78
CA HIS A 335 -11.93 10.27 -15.87
C HIS A 335 -12.30 9.57 -14.56
N SER A 336 -11.46 8.66 -14.09
CA SER A 336 -11.64 7.92 -12.82
C SER A 336 -11.35 8.76 -11.56
N GLY A 337 -11.19 10.08 -11.68
CA GLY A 337 -10.42 10.88 -10.73
C GLY A 337 -8.93 10.52 -10.78
N SER A 338 -8.12 11.19 -9.97
CA SER A 338 -6.69 10.90 -9.82
C SER A 338 -6.34 10.81 -8.34
N MET A 339 -5.66 9.73 -7.95
CA MET A 339 -5.05 9.57 -6.63
C MET A 339 -3.58 9.21 -6.80
N ILE A 340 -2.75 9.61 -5.83
CA ILE A 340 -1.38 9.10 -5.74
C ILE A 340 -1.45 7.58 -5.65
N ASP A 341 -0.58 6.89 -6.40
CA ASP A 341 -0.49 5.43 -6.47
C ASP A 341 -1.78 4.72 -6.92
N GLN A 342 -2.66 5.42 -7.66
CA GLN A 342 -3.91 4.85 -8.16
C GLN A 342 -3.71 3.51 -8.89
N TYR A 343 -2.64 3.40 -9.68
CA TYR A 343 -2.21 2.17 -10.32
C TYR A 343 -0.85 1.75 -9.79
N ASN A 344 -0.65 0.45 -9.59
CA ASN A 344 0.64 -0.11 -9.21
C ASN A 344 0.86 -1.46 -9.90
N THR A 345 2.12 -1.80 -10.14
CA THR A 345 2.52 -3.09 -10.70
C THR A 345 3.84 -3.53 -10.10
N ALA A 346 3.97 -4.82 -9.78
CA ALA A 346 5.20 -5.41 -9.28
C ALA A 346 6.21 -5.55 -10.43
N VAL A 347 7.46 -5.15 -10.17
CA VAL A 347 8.54 -5.21 -11.14
C VAL A 347 9.84 -5.69 -10.49
N GLN A 348 10.76 -6.14 -11.33
CA GLN A 348 12.13 -6.43 -10.92
C GLN A 348 13.06 -5.34 -11.46
N LEU A 349 13.68 -4.57 -10.57
CA LEU A 349 14.75 -3.65 -10.94
C LEU A 349 16.05 -4.43 -11.13
N LYS A 350 16.85 -3.95 -12.07
CA LYS A 350 18.24 -4.36 -12.23
C LYS A 350 19.16 -3.35 -11.56
N LYS A 351 20.29 -3.80 -11.02
CA LYS A 351 21.36 -2.89 -10.62
C LYS A 351 21.78 -2.00 -11.80
N GLY A 352 21.92 -0.70 -11.54
CA GLY A 352 22.20 0.35 -12.50
C GLY A 352 20.92 0.94 -13.13
N THR A 353 21.06 1.43 -14.36
CA THR A 353 20.00 2.17 -15.05
C THR A 353 18.82 1.28 -15.45
N ASN A 354 17.65 1.63 -14.95
CA ASN A 354 16.35 1.13 -15.40
C ASN A 354 15.62 2.22 -16.17
N ARG A 355 15.03 1.89 -17.31
CA ARG A 355 14.37 2.85 -18.19
C ARG A 355 12.87 2.69 -18.11
N ILE A 356 12.17 3.80 -17.89
CA ILE A 356 10.71 3.83 -17.77
C ILE A 356 10.16 4.64 -18.95
N LEU A 357 9.18 4.07 -19.64
CA LEU A 357 8.38 4.78 -20.64
C LEU A 357 6.92 4.71 -20.21
N LEU A 358 6.25 5.86 -20.20
CA LEU A 358 4.82 5.99 -20.03
C LEU A 358 4.20 6.40 -21.34
N LYS A 359 3.00 5.90 -21.62
CA LYS A 359 2.08 6.38 -22.64
C LYS A 359 0.84 6.89 -21.92
N ILE A 360 0.48 8.15 -22.13
CA ILE A 360 -0.68 8.78 -21.48
C ILE A 360 -1.61 9.30 -22.57
N CYS A 361 -2.83 8.78 -22.61
CA CYS A 361 -3.81 9.04 -23.67
C CYS A 361 -4.91 9.97 -23.15
N GLN A 362 -5.04 11.17 -23.70
CA GLN A 362 -6.15 12.10 -23.47
C GLN A 362 -7.26 11.89 -24.50
N ASN A 363 -8.53 11.94 -24.07
CA ASN A 363 -9.70 11.81 -24.96
C ASN A 363 -10.21 13.19 -25.43
N GLU A 364 -11.31 13.20 -26.18
CA GLU A 364 -11.87 14.41 -26.79
C GLU A 364 -12.86 15.18 -25.92
N GLN A 365 -13.04 14.79 -24.66
CA GLN A 365 -13.99 15.48 -23.78
C GLN A 365 -13.53 16.91 -23.49
N THR A 366 -14.47 17.85 -23.66
CA THR A 366 -14.24 19.30 -23.57
C THR A 366 -14.81 19.92 -22.30
N GLU A 367 -15.51 19.12 -21.50
CA GLU A 367 -16.05 19.53 -20.21
C GLU A 367 -14.93 20.01 -19.28
N SER A 368 -15.19 21.03 -18.46
CA SER A 368 -14.17 21.66 -17.61
C SER A 368 -13.48 20.69 -16.65
N TRP A 369 -14.19 19.64 -16.22
CA TRP A 369 -13.66 18.59 -15.35
C TRP A 369 -12.82 17.53 -16.10
N ALA A 370 -12.89 17.48 -17.43
CA ALA A 370 -12.17 16.55 -18.29
C ALA A 370 -10.92 17.18 -18.93
N GLN A 371 -10.45 18.31 -18.41
CA GLN A 371 -9.32 19.06 -18.98
C GLN A 371 -7.96 18.62 -18.46
N ASP A 372 -7.92 17.93 -17.33
CA ASP A 372 -6.68 17.47 -16.73
C ASP A 372 -6.02 16.42 -17.63
N TRP A 373 -4.76 16.65 -17.98
CA TRP A 373 -3.89 15.68 -18.61
C TRP A 373 -2.59 15.67 -17.84
N VAL A 374 -2.64 15.01 -16.69
CA VAL A 374 -1.57 15.02 -15.71
C VAL A 374 -1.23 13.61 -15.26
N PHE A 375 0.02 13.41 -14.86
CA PHE A 375 0.43 12.18 -14.19
C PHE A 375 1.46 12.45 -13.09
N GLN A 376 1.60 11.46 -12.20
CA GLN A 376 2.63 11.37 -11.17
C GLN A 376 3.13 9.93 -11.15
N CYS A 377 4.44 9.74 -11.07
CA CYS A 377 5.00 8.39 -11.03
C CYS A 377 6.13 8.30 -10.01
N ARG A 378 6.21 7.17 -9.32
CA ARG A 378 7.29 6.83 -8.41
C ARG A 378 7.62 5.35 -8.45
N VAL A 379 8.79 5.02 -7.92
CA VAL A 379 9.24 3.65 -7.70
C VAL A 379 9.28 3.38 -6.21
N THR A 380 8.77 2.24 -5.76
CA THR A 380 8.74 1.88 -4.34
C THR A 380 9.26 0.48 -4.09
N ASP A 381 9.61 0.17 -2.84
CA ASP A 381 9.69 -1.22 -2.39
C ASP A 381 8.27 -1.85 -2.32
N PRO A 382 8.14 -3.17 -2.09
CA PRO A 382 6.84 -3.83 -1.95
C PRO A 382 5.98 -3.30 -0.78
N THR A 383 6.58 -2.65 0.23
CA THR A 383 5.86 -2.03 1.36
C THR A 383 5.29 -0.66 1.01
N GLY A 384 5.69 -0.08 -0.13
CA GLY A 384 5.33 1.27 -0.57
C GLY A 384 6.30 2.37 -0.12
N LYS A 385 7.49 2.02 0.39
CA LYS A 385 8.56 3.00 0.66
C LYS A 385 9.06 3.53 -0.69
N GLY A 386 9.10 4.84 -0.88
CA GLY A 386 9.75 5.44 -2.05
C GLY A 386 11.21 4.99 -2.16
N LEU A 387 11.63 4.57 -3.34
CA LEU A 387 13.02 4.30 -3.68
C LEU A 387 13.59 5.50 -4.41
N ARG A 388 14.74 5.98 -3.97
CA ARG A 388 15.45 7.07 -4.64
C ARG A 388 16.50 6.53 -5.61
N PRO A 389 16.81 7.26 -6.69
CA PRO A 389 17.81 6.83 -7.68
C PRO A 389 19.21 6.55 -7.10
N ASP A 390 19.55 7.14 -5.95
CA ASP A 390 20.83 7.03 -5.24
C ASP A 390 20.85 5.98 -4.12
N GLY A 391 19.73 5.29 -3.86
CA GLY A 391 19.67 4.14 -2.96
C GLY A 391 19.32 4.42 -1.49
N GLU A 392 19.07 5.67 -1.09
CA GLU A 392 18.66 6.04 0.30
C GLU A 392 17.13 6.11 0.52
#